data_AF-A0A9P4MVA3-F1
#
_entry.id   AF-A0A9P4MVA3-F1
#
_cell.length_a   1.000
_cell.length_b   1.000
_cell.length_c   1.000
_cell.angle_alpha   90.00
_cell.angle_beta   90.00
_cell.angle_gamma   90.00
#
_symmetry.space_group_name_H-M   'P 1'
#
loop_
_entity.id
_entity.type
_entity.pdbx_description
1 polymer ?
#
loop_
_entity_poly.entity_id
_entity_poly.type
_entity_poly.pdbx_seq_one_letter_code
_entity_poly.pdbx_strand_id
1 'polypeptide(L)'
;MPPLPNTIPSLTQRLTTLSEQNKTIIQLIQRLARLDFQPGSLPLGSNDGDPRLELSAEIHESLKGIEEELELLRQEVEDVVQQGPTGIAGRRRDSVREQEKSRLAILLARLTEDLRSSRTQFRKAQLTAKRSADLAKQRERALLFSNLRSSTSTPTSFRASKATQASQLTADEVIANASSDVTAALRRTHQLMQSELSRSRFAQQTLENSTKALEELGEKYTDLGSLLQNSRNLVGTLLKSQKSDTWYLETAFYILCTTIIWLIFRRWLYGPLTWFIWSPLILLYKLTFGIFAASGLSGKAQGTSVSVSQSTSTSLIVKPSATGGIPKRPLGKTDQLPYIKVGGGGRGWGHDPSPPGSVSRQVGQMAEKQQSQSQQQGEQRSKDVREQAQTQSQAPAQQNADAGSAEGQDSSEGHPVRRGDGTILQERGDRPSNPKKRMWEEGVEREKFERAEREEVQQQQEGTRRKLEKRDEL
;
A
#
# COMPACT_ATOMS: atom_id res chain seq x y z
N MET A 1 23.62 14.93 -27.95
CA MET A 1 24.10 13.67 -28.55
C MET A 1 23.05 13.18 -29.52
N PRO A 2 23.42 12.69 -30.72
CA PRO A 2 22.44 12.12 -31.64
C PRO A 2 21.75 10.90 -31.00
N PRO A 3 20.46 10.64 -31.26
CA PRO A 3 19.82 9.43 -30.78
C PRO A 3 20.56 8.23 -31.35
N LEU A 4 21.10 7.39 -30.47
CA LEU A 4 21.75 6.16 -30.86
C LEU A 4 20.73 5.27 -31.58
N PRO A 5 21.10 4.58 -32.66
CA PRO A 5 20.16 3.77 -33.41
C PRO A 5 19.62 2.63 -32.53
N ASN A 6 18.29 2.48 -32.49
CA ASN A 6 17.54 1.45 -31.74
C ASN A 6 17.69 0.07 -32.40
N THR A 7 18.92 -0.42 -32.51
CA THR A 7 19.22 -1.73 -33.07
C THR A 7 19.39 -2.75 -31.95
N ILE A 8 18.94 -3.98 -32.19
CA ILE A 8 19.11 -5.10 -31.25
C ILE A 8 20.57 -5.20 -30.72
N PRO A 9 21.65 -5.12 -31.53
CA PRO A 9 23.02 -5.20 -31.01
C PRO A 9 23.39 -4.05 -30.07
N SER A 10 22.96 -2.80 -30.33
CA SER A 10 23.23 -1.68 -29.43
C SER A 10 22.51 -1.84 -28.08
N LEU A 11 21.28 -2.36 -28.09
CA LEU A 11 20.55 -2.70 -26.86
C LEU A 11 21.23 -3.82 -26.08
N THR A 12 21.72 -4.87 -26.76
CA THR A 12 22.48 -5.92 -26.07
C THR A 12 23.75 -5.38 -25.42
N GLN A 13 24.48 -4.48 -26.09
CA GLN A 13 25.69 -3.86 -25.54
C GLN A 13 25.37 -3.02 -24.29
N ARG A 14 24.32 -2.18 -24.35
CA ARG A 14 23.87 -1.40 -23.19
C ARG A 14 23.42 -2.28 -22.01
N LEU A 15 22.68 -3.35 -22.27
CA LEU A 15 22.33 -4.31 -21.22
C LEU A 15 23.57 -4.98 -20.62
N THR A 16 24.59 -5.31 -21.43
CA THR A 16 25.83 -5.86 -20.90
C THR A 16 26.61 -4.86 -20.06
N THR A 17 26.70 -3.59 -20.47
CA THR A 17 27.37 -2.55 -19.66
C THR A 17 26.62 -2.32 -18.35
N LEU A 18 25.29 -2.30 -18.38
CA LEU A 18 24.46 -2.17 -17.18
C LEU A 18 24.61 -3.39 -16.25
N SER A 19 24.81 -4.59 -16.81
CA SER A 19 25.16 -5.79 -16.04
C SER A 19 26.52 -5.68 -15.35
N GLU A 20 27.51 -5.06 -16.00
CA GLU A 20 28.84 -4.84 -15.45
C GLU A 20 28.81 -3.79 -14.34
N GLN A 21 28.07 -2.70 -14.54
CA GLN A 21 27.82 -1.69 -13.50
C GLN A 21 27.10 -2.29 -12.28
N ASN A 22 26.12 -3.17 -12.45
CA ASN A 22 25.50 -3.85 -11.31
C ASN A 22 26.51 -4.71 -10.53
N LYS A 23 27.47 -5.36 -11.23
CA LYS A 23 28.56 -6.11 -10.55
C LYS A 23 29.46 -5.19 -9.73
N THR A 24 29.80 -4.00 -10.23
CA THR A 24 30.61 -3.04 -9.45
C THR A 24 29.85 -2.55 -8.22
N ILE A 25 28.54 -2.29 -8.34
CA ILE A 25 27.69 -1.96 -7.18
C ILE A 25 27.67 -3.09 -6.15
N ILE A 26 27.57 -4.35 -6.59
CA ILE A 26 27.61 -5.50 -5.66
C ILE A 26 28.94 -5.52 -4.89
N GLN A 27 30.06 -5.17 -5.53
CA GLN A 27 31.35 -5.04 -4.83
C GLN A 27 31.35 -3.90 -3.81
N LEU A 28 30.76 -2.75 -4.15
CA LEU A 28 30.58 -1.63 -3.21
C LEU A 28 29.67 -2.00 -2.03
N ILE A 29 28.58 -2.73 -2.28
CA ILE A 29 27.68 -3.25 -1.23
C ILE A 29 28.44 -4.19 -0.29
N GLN A 30 29.27 -5.09 -0.83
CA GLN A 30 30.12 -5.96 -0.01
C GLN A 30 31.15 -5.17 0.80
N ARG A 31 31.71 -4.11 0.22
CA ARG A 31 32.62 -3.20 0.92
C ARG A 31 31.91 -2.46 2.06
N LEU A 32 30.69 -1.98 1.85
CA LEU A 32 29.86 -1.36 2.90
C LEU A 32 29.54 -2.38 4.01
N ALA A 33 29.21 -3.62 3.64
CA ALA A 33 28.87 -4.67 4.60
C ALA A 33 30.05 -5.06 5.51
N ARG A 34 31.29 -5.01 4.98
CA ARG A 34 32.54 -5.34 5.68
C ARG A 34 33.21 -4.12 6.33
N LEU A 35 32.52 -2.98 6.37
CA LEU A 35 33.10 -1.76 6.93
C LEU A 35 33.12 -1.85 8.46
N ASP A 36 34.31 -2.05 9.00
CA ASP A 36 34.59 -2.07 10.44
C ASP A 36 35.06 -0.70 10.90
N PHE A 37 34.58 -0.28 12.07
CA PHE A 37 34.93 1.00 12.66
C PHE A 37 35.86 0.81 13.84
N GLN A 38 36.94 1.58 13.85
CA GLN A 38 37.85 1.64 14.99
C GLN A 38 37.28 2.63 16.03
N PRO A 39 37.34 2.35 17.34
CA PRO A 39 36.83 3.28 18.36
C PRO A 39 37.50 4.65 18.22
N GLY A 40 36.69 5.73 18.17
CA GLY A 40 37.17 7.10 17.95
C GLY A 40 37.37 7.53 16.49
N SER A 41 37.10 6.69 15.49
CA SER A 41 37.24 7.06 14.06
C SER A 41 35.99 7.70 13.44
N LEU A 42 34.90 7.85 14.20
CA LEU A 42 33.68 8.50 13.72
C LEU A 42 33.62 9.95 14.21
N PRO A 43 33.51 10.95 13.33
CA PRO A 43 33.35 12.34 13.73
C PRO A 43 32.03 12.53 14.51
N LEU A 44 32.12 13.23 15.65
CA LEU A 44 30.99 13.47 16.55
C LEU A 44 30.04 14.60 16.07
N GLY A 45 30.46 15.40 15.09
CA GLY A 45 29.85 16.71 14.79
C GLY A 45 29.31 16.95 13.38
N SER A 46 29.60 16.08 12.41
CA SER A 46 29.11 16.25 11.04
C SER A 46 29.04 14.89 10.35
N ASN A 47 27.93 14.63 9.66
CA ASN A 47 27.80 13.45 8.77
C ASN A 47 28.76 13.51 7.57
N ASP A 48 29.34 14.70 7.30
CA ASP A 48 30.41 14.90 6.33
C ASP A 48 31.70 14.25 6.84
N GLY A 49 32.08 13.13 6.23
CA GLY A 49 33.30 12.39 6.54
C GLY A 49 33.08 11.00 7.13
N ASP A 50 31.82 10.60 7.38
CA ASP A 50 31.50 9.22 7.76
C ASP A 50 31.62 8.33 6.50
N PRO A 51 32.65 7.47 6.36
CA PRO A 51 32.87 6.69 5.13
C PRO A 51 31.67 5.77 4.82
N ARG A 52 30.92 5.37 5.86
CA ARG A 52 29.64 4.65 5.71
C ARG A 52 28.60 5.43 4.93
N LEU A 53 28.45 6.72 5.25
CA LEU A 53 27.42 7.57 4.66
C LEU A 53 27.79 7.92 3.22
N GLU A 54 29.06 8.19 2.96
CA GLU A 54 29.58 8.42 1.61
C GLU A 54 29.39 7.19 0.71
N LEU A 55 29.87 6.01 1.13
CA LEU A 55 29.66 4.77 0.36
C LEU A 55 28.18 4.43 0.22
N SER A 56 27.36 4.66 1.26
CA SER A 56 25.92 4.43 1.16
C SER A 56 25.23 5.39 0.20
N ALA A 57 25.67 6.64 0.11
CA ALA A 57 25.14 7.62 -0.83
C ALA A 57 25.54 7.28 -2.26
N GLU A 58 26.82 6.92 -2.48
CA GLU A 58 27.33 6.48 -3.79
C GLU A 58 26.60 5.23 -4.31
N ILE A 59 26.40 4.22 -3.45
CA ILE A 59 25.63 3.02 -3.82
C ILE A 59 24.16 3.37 -4.11
N HIS A 60 23.57 4.28 -3.34
CA HIS A 60 22.18 4.66 -3.56
C HIS A 60 21.99 5.40 -4.89
N GLU A 61 22.87 6.36 -5.19
CA GLU A 61 22.82 7.14 -6.43
C GLU A 61 23.11 6.26 -7.66
N SER A 62 24.13 5.40 -7.57
CA SER A 62 24.45 4.46 -8.67
C SER A 62 23.34 3.45 -8.92
N LEU A 63 22.71 2.91 -7.87
CA LEU A 63 21.59 1.97 -8.03
C LEU A 63 20.37 2.66 -8.64
N LYS A 64 20.09 3.90 -8.23
CA LYS A 64 19.02 4.70 -8.80
C LYS A 64 19.27 5.00 -10.28
N GLY A 65 20.49 5.40 -10.64
CA GLY A 65 20.87 5.65 -12.03
C GLY A 65 20.71 4.41 -12.91
N ILE A 66 21.08 3.23 -12.41
CA ILE A 66 20.89 1.97 -13.14
C ILE A 66 19.40 1.58 -13.25
N GLU A 67 18.60 1.81 -12.22
CA GLU A 67 17.14 1.57 -12.28
C GLU A 67 16.48 2.47 -13.34
N GLU A 68 16.85 3.75 -13.41
CA GLU A 68 16.40 4.69 -14.43
C GLU A 68 16.85 4.27 -15.85
N GLU A 69 18.11 3.84 -16.02
CA GLU A 69 18.61 3.36 -17.32
C GLU A 69 17.93 2.05 -17.76
N LEU A 70 17.63 1.13 -16.81
CA LEU A 70 16.88 -0.09 -17.11
C LEU A 70 15.46 0.25 -17.55
N GLU A 71 14.79 1.20 -16.89
CA GLU A 71 13.43 1.61 -17.30
C GLU A 71 13.41 2.15 -18.73
N LEU A 72 14.40 2.97 -19.10
CA LEU A 72 14.60 3.44 -20.47
C LEU A 72 14.85 2.27 -21.44
N LEU A 73 15.76 1.35 -21.11
CA LEU A 73 16.07 0.17 -21.91
C LEU A 73 14.86 -0.76 -22.07
N ARG A 74 14.02 -0.87 -21.04
CA ARG A 74 12.77 -1.64 -21.09
C ARG A 74 11.80 -1.03 -22.09
N GLN A 75 11.67 0.29 -22.09
CA GLN A 75 10.84 0.99 -23.07
C GLN A 75 11.40 0.85 -24.49
N GLU A 76 12.71 1.00 -24.67
CA GLU A 76 13.36 0.79 -25.98
C GLU A 76 13.21 -0.66 -26.49
N VAL A 77 13.30 -1.66 -25.61
CA VAL A 77 13.08 -3.06 -25.95
C VAL A 77 11.61 -3.31 -26.30
N GLU A 78 10.67 -2.76 -25.54
CA GLU A 78 9.23 -2.85 -25.85
C GLU A 78 8.93 -2.21 -27.21
N ASP A 79 9.49 -1.04 -27.51
CA ASP A 79 9.35 -0.39 -28.82
C ASP A 79 9.88 -1.27 -29.96
N VAL A 80 11.02 -1.95 -29.77
CA VAL A 80 11.59 -2.88 -30.77
C VAL A 80 10.76 -4.17 -30.91
N VAL A 81 10.12 -4.62 -29.83
CA VAL A 81 9.20 -5.77 -29.86
C VAL A 81 7.91 -5.39 -30.59
N GLN A 82 7.35 -4.22 -30.29
CA GLN A 82 6.06 -3.71 -30.78
C GLN A 82 6.14 -3.15 -32.21
N GLN A 83 7.32 -2.72 -32.66
CA GLN A 83 7.67 -2.54 -34.08
C GLN A 83 7.75 -3.90 -34.81
N GLY A 84 6.64 -4.64 -34.82
CA GLY A 84 6.42 -5.83 -35.63
C GLY A 84 6.11 -5.47 -37.09
N PRO A 85 6.45 -6.33 -38.07
CA PRO A 85 6.31 -6.01 -39.48
C PRO A 85 4.82 -5.89 -39.88
N THR A 86 4.44 -4.72 -40.40
CA THR A 86 3.14 -4.45 -41.03
C THR A 86 3.00 -5.10 -42.41
N GLY A 87 3.47 -6.35 -42.59
CA GLY A 87 3.47 -6.99 -43.91
C GLY A 87 3.78 -8.49 -43.94
N ILE A 88 3.17 -9.17 -44.91
CA ILE A 88 3.17 -10.63 -45.16
C ILE A 88 4.57 -11.18 -45.51
N ALA A 89 5.56 -10.32 -45.80
CA ALA A 89 6.91 -10.71 -46.23
C ALA A 89 7.91 -11.06 -45.09
N GLY A 90 7.52 -10.96 -43.81
CA GLY A 90 8.43 -11.15 -42.66
C GLY A 90 8.76 -12.61 -42.29
N ARG A 91 7.83 -13.55 -42.53
CA ARG A 91 7.75 -14.84 -41.78
C ARG A 91 9.01 -15.73 -41.75
N ARG A 92 9.94 -15.63 -42.72
CA ARG A 92 11.21 -16.40 -42.69
C ARG A 92 12.37 -15.66 -42.03
N ARG A 93 12.42 -14.32 -42.11
CA ARG A 93 13.44 -13.49 -41.43
C ARG A 93 13.08 -13.22 -39.96
N ASP A 94 11.86 -13.57 -39.57
CA ASP A 94 11.37 -13.40 -38.21
C ASP A 94 12.04 -14.37 -37.22
N SER A 95 12.41 -15.60 -37.62
CA SER A 95 13.00 -16.59 -36.69
C SER A 95 14.28 -16.11 -36.00
N VAL A 96 15.23 -15.55 -36.75
CA VAL A 96 16.51 -15.04 -36.19
C VAL A 96 16.27 -13.77 -35.36
N ARG A 97 15.41 -12.87 -35.84
CA ARG A 97 15.08 -11.62 -35.12
C ARG A 97 14.29 -11.89 -33.84
N GLU A 98 13.44 -12.91 -33.84
CA GLU A 98 12.65 -13.35 -32.70
C GLU A 98 13.52 -14.10 -31.67
N GLN A 99 14.51 -14.88 -32.13
CA GLN A 99 15.57 -15.40 -31.25
C GLN A 99 16.35 -14.27 -30.57
N GLU A 100 16.75 -13.25 -31.31
CA GLU A 100 17.43 -12.07 -30.75
C GLU A 100 16.55 -11.29 -29.75
N LYS A 101 15.27 -11.10 -30.06
CA LYS A 101 14.28 -10.49 -29.14
C LYS A 101 14.10 -11.33 -27.87
N SER A 102 14.00 -12.66 -27.99
CA SER A 102 13.88 -13.56 -26.85
C SER A 102 15.12 -13.49 -25.95
N ARG A 103 16.32 -13.41 -26.55
CA ARG A 103 17.58 -13.25 -25.81
C ARG A 103 17.62 -11.91 -25.07
N LEU A 104 17.18 -10.82 -25.70
CA LEU A 104 17.05 -9.52 -25.05
C LEU A 104 16.08 -9.56 -23.86
N ALA A 105 14.91 -10.17 -24.02
CA ALA A 105 13.93 -10.31 -22.95
C ALA A 105 14.47 -11.11 -21.77
N ILE A 106 15.21 -12.21 -22.04
CA ILE A 106 15.85 -13.01 -20.99
C ILE A 106 16.92 -12.20 -20.24
N LEU A 107 17.76 -11.45 -20.96
CA LEU A 107 18.78 -10.60 -20.34
C LEU A 107 18.17 -9.50 -19.48
N LEU A 108 17.09 -8.87 -19.97
CA LEU A 108 16.36 -7.84 -19.24
C LEU A 108 15.73 -8.42 -17.97
N ALA A 109 15.01 -9.55 -18.08
CA ALA A 109 14.40 -10.22 -16.93
C ALA A 109 15.45 -10.60 -15.87
N ARG A 110 16.58 -11.15 -16.31
CA ARG A 110 17.70 -11.46 -15.42
C ARG A 110 18.23 -10.20 -14.70
N LEU A 111 18.44 -9.11 -15.43
CA LEU A 111 18.93 -7.86 -14.84
C LEU A 111 17.94 -7.23 -13.86
N THR A 112 16.63 -7.31 -14.14
CA THR A 112 15.61 -6.84 -13.19
C THR A 112 15.66 -7.60 -11.88
N GLU A 113 15.83 -8.92 -11.93
CA GLU A 113 15.95 -9.74 -10.72
C GLU A 113 17.29 -9.49 -10.02
N ASP A 114 18.38 -9.37 -10.77
CA ASP A 114 19.70 -9.05 -10.22
C ASP A 114 19.69 -7.69 -9.48
N LEU A 115 19.01 -6.66 -10.02
CA LEU A 115 18.84 -5.36 -9.34
C LEU A 115 17.95 -5.44 -8.10
N ARG A 116 16.86 -6.22 -8.18
CA ARG A 116 16.02 -6.47 -7.01
C ARG A 116 16.84 -7.13 -5.90
N SER A 117 17.68 -8.11 -6.27
CA SER A 117 18.58 -8.78 -5.34
C SER A 117 19.61 -7.81 -4.75
N SER A 118 20.24 -6.95 -5.56
CA SER A 118 21.23 -5.97 -5.09
C SER A 118 20.60 -4.93 -4.16
N ARG A 119 19.35 -4.49 -4.40
CA ARG A 119 18.59 -3.61 -3.49
C ARG A 119 18.39 -4.26 -2.12
N THR A 120 18.04 -5.55 -2.08
CA THR A 120 17.89 -6.27 -0.80
C THR A 120 19.22 -6.45 -0.08
N GLN A 121 20.30 -6.72 -0.81
CA GLN A 121 21.64 -6.84 -0.26
C GLN A 121 22.14 -5.51 0.29
N PHE A 122 21.87 -4.40 -0.41
CA PHE A 122 22.19 -3.05 0.06
C PHE A 122 21.51 -2.71 1.39
N ARG A 123 20.20 -2.99 1.52
CA ARG A 123 19.48 -2.78 2.80
C ARG A 123 20.10 -3.60 3.94
N LYS A 124 20.48 -4.84 3.66
CA LYS A 124 21.17 -5.70 4.64
C LYS A 124 22.54 -5.10 5.02
N ALA A 125 23.33 -4.68 4.02
CA ALA A 125 24.65 -4.07 4.22
C ALA A 125 24.57 -2.75 5.01
N GLN A 126 23.57 -1.92 4.78
CA GLN A 126 23.32 -0.71 5.57
C GLN A 126 23.04 -1.04 7.04
N LEU A 127 22.23 -2.07 7.31
CA LEU A 127 21.94 -2.50 8.67
C LEU A 127 23.18 -3.10 9.35
N THR A 128 23.99 -3.90 8.65
CA THR A 128 25.23 -4.44 9.22
C THR A 128 26.24 -3.33 9.52
N ALA A 129 26.43 -2.38 8.60
CA ALA A 129 27.32 -1.23 8.80
C ALA A 129 26.83 -0.30 9.92
N LYS A 130 25.51 -0.12 10.07
CA LYS A 130 24.95 0.63 11.21
C LYS A 130 25.22 -0.09 12.53
N ARG A 131 24.99 -1.42 12.58
CA ARG A 131 25.27 -2.23 13.77
C ARG A 131 26.76 -2.21 14.14
N SER A 132 27.67 -2.33 13.17
CA SER A 132 29.11 -2.26 13.44
C SER A 132 29.54 -0.88 13.95
N ALA A 133 28.97 0.20 13.40
CA ALA A 133 29.20 1.56 13.91
C ALA A 133 28.71 1.74 15.34
N ASP A 134 27.51 1.25 15.66
CA ASP A 134 26.94 1.35 17.00
C ASP A 134 27.76 0.54 18.02
N LEU A 135 28.22 -0.65 17.64
CA LEU A 135 29.13 -1.44 18.47
C LEU A 135 30.46 -0.73 18.71
N ALA A 136 31.03 -0.07 17.71
CA ALA A 136 32.26 0.70 17.87
C ALA A 136 32.07 1.89 18.82
N LYS A 137 30.94 2.62 18.71
CA LYS A 137 30.57 3.71 19.64
C LYS A 137 30.40 3.21 21.08
N GLN A 138 29.80 2.03 21.27
CA GLN A 138 29.68 1.42 22.59
C GLN A 138 31.04 1.04 23.17
N ARG A 139 31.94 0.48 22.35
CA ARG A 139 33.32 0.16 22.77
C ARG A 139 34.10 1.42 23.16
N GLU A 140 33.97 2.51 22.40
CA GLU A 140 34.57 3.79 22.77
C GLU A 140 34.06 4.29 24.13
N ARG A 141 32.73 4.27 24.34
CA ARG A 141 32.15 4.62 25.64
C ARG A 141 32.70 3.73 26.76
N ALA A 142 32.76 2.42 26.56
CA ALA A 142 33.30 1.49 27.54
C ALA A 142 34.77 1.79 27.87
N LEU A 143 35.59 2.12 26.86
CA LEU A 143 36.99 2.53 27.07
C LEU A 143 37.07 3.84 27.86
N LEU A 144 36.29 4.86 27.52
CA LEU A 144 36.25 6.12 28.27
C LEU A 144 35.78 5.93 29.72
N PHE A 145 34.75 5.12 29.93
CA PHE A 145 34.27 4.77 31.27
C PHE A 145 35.29 3.94 32.05
N SER A 146 36.03 3.04 31.40
CA SER A 146 37.10 2.27 32.04
C SER A 146 38.28 3.15 32.45
N ASN A 147 38.64 4.13 31.62
CA ASN A 147 39.68 5.12 31.93
C ASN A 147 39.26 6.01 33.10
N LEU A 148 37.99 6.45 33.14
CA LEU A 148 37.47 7.23 34.26
C LEU A 148 37.39 6.41 35.56
N ARG A 149 36.94 5.15 35.49
CA ARG A 149 36.94 4.24 36.64
C ARG A 149 38.35 3.97 37.16
N SER A 150 39.32 3.77 36.26
CA SER A 150 40.74 3.58 36.61
C SER A 150 41.36 4.85 37.22
N SER A 151 40.93 6.04 36.78
CA SER A 151 41.32 7.32 37.40
C SER A 151 40.63 7.58 38.74
N THR A 152 39.43 7.03 38.96
CA THR A 152 38.65 7.13 40.21
C THR A 152 39.02 6.06 41.24
N SER A 153 39.84 5.05 40.91
CA SER A 153 40.44 4.15 41.91
C SER A 153 41.56 4.78 42.75
N THR A 154 41.91 6.06 42.53
CA THR A 154 42.82 6.83 43.41
C THR A 154 42.32 8.25 43.75
N PRO A 155 41.37 8.44 44.69
CA PRO A 155 41.07 9.74 45.26
C PRO A 155 40.85 9.67 46.78
N THR A 156 41.73 8.96 47.52
CA THR A 156 41.64 8.88 48.99
C THR A 156 42.77 9.61 49.73
N SER A 157 43.86 10.00 49.06
CA SER A 157 45.05 10.49 49.79
C SER A 157 45.14 12.02 50.02
N PHE A 158 44.26 12.85 49.44
CA PHE A 158 44.39 14.31 49.55
C PHE A 158 43.39 15.01 50.50
N ARG A 159 42.44 14.29 51.10
CA ARG A 159 41.43 14.89 52.00
C ARG A 159 41.61 14.54 53.48
N ALA A 160 42.49 13.59 53.81
CA ALA A 160 42.74 13.19 55.20
C ALA A 160 43.74 14.10 55.95
N SER A 161 44.46 14.98 55.26
CA SER A 161 45.52 15.80 55.87
C SER A 161 45.04 17.08 56.56
N LYS A 162 43.75 17.45 56.47
CA LYS A 162 43.24 18.73 57.00
C LYS A 162 42.39 18.60 58.26
N ALA A 163 42.24 17.38 58.81
CA ALA A 163 41.48 17.13 60.02
C ALA A 163 42.33 17.22 61.31
N THR A 164 43.67 17.26 61.20
CA THR A 164 44.59 17.19 62.35
C THR A 164 45.14 18.54 62.84
N GLN A 165 44.73 19.68 62.25
CA GLN A 165 45.18 21.01 62.68
C GLN A 165 44.11 21.86 63.39
N ALA A 166 42.95 21.29 63.72
CA ALA A 166 41.84 22.04 64.32
C ALA A 166 41.89 22.10 65.87
N SER A 167 42.89 21.53 66.53
CA SER A 167 42.85 21.32 67.99
C SER A 167 43.50 22.42 68.85
N GLN A 168 44.00 23.53 68.29
CA GLN A 168 44.59 24.64 69.08
C GLN A 168 44.35 26.02 68.47
N LEU A 169 43.11 26.37 68.13
CA LEU A 169 42.78 27.73 67.66
C LEU A 169 42.26 28.57 68.82
N THR A 170 42.83 29.77 68.98
CA THR A 170 42.42 30.76 69.98
C THR A 170 40.98 31.24 69.71
N ALA A 171 40.28 31.76 70.73
CA ALA A 171 38.87 32.15 70.59
C ALA A 171 38.61 33.14 69.43
N ASP A 172 39.55 34.08 69.19
CA ASP A 172 39.48 35.03 68.07
C ASP A 172 39.67 34.35 66.69
N GLU A 173 40.47 33.29 66.62
CA GLU A 173 40.69 32.53 65.39
C GLU A 173 39.49 31.65 65.05
N VAL A 174 38.79 31.11 66.06
CA VAL A 174 37.50 30.42 65.88
C VAL A 174 36.44 31.39 65.35
N ILE A 175 36.40 32.63 65.85
CA ILE A 175 35.47 33.66 65.37
C ILE A 175 35.80 34.09 63.93
N ALA A 176 37.08 34.25 63.60
CA ALA A 176 37.52 34.57 62.23
C ALA A 176 37.22 33.43 61.26
N ASN A 177 37.43 32.17 61.67
CA ASN A 177 37.16 31.00 60.85
C ASN A 177 35.66 30.75 60.68
N ALA A 178 34.86 31.00 61.73
CA ALA A 178 33.39 30.98 61.63
C ALA A 178 32.87 32.06 60.65
N SER A 179 33.46 33.25 60.66
CA SER A 179 33.12 34.32 59.70
C SER A 179 33.53 33.94 58.26
N SER A 180 34.69 33.29 58.10
CA SER A 180 35.14 32.72 56.83
C SER A 180 34.21 31.63 56.33
N ASP A 181 33.75 30.73 57.21
CA ASP A 181 32.81 29.65 56.88
C ASP A 181 31.41 30.18 56.52
N VAL A 182 30.91 31.21 57.21
CA VAL A 182 29.67 31.89 56.82
C VAL A 182 29.83 32.51 55.43
N THR A 183 30.97 33.15 55.16
CA THR A 183 31.25 33.74 53.84
C THR A 183 31.39 32.66 52.76
N ALA A 184 32.01 31.53 53.09
CA ALA A 184 32.13 30.38 52.19
C ALA A 184 30.77 29.72 51.94
N ALA A 185 29.91 29.62 52.96
CA ALA A 185 28.55 29.12 52.85
C ALA A 185 27.69 30.03 51.96
N LEU A 186 27.74 31.35 52.15
CA LEU A 186 27.04 32.33 51.29
C LEU A 186 27.51 32.28 49.83
N ARG A 187 28.83 32.12 49.59
CA ARG A 187 29.34 31.89 48.23
C ARG A 187 28.82 30.58 47.64
N ARG A 188 28.73 29.53 48.46
CA ARG A 188 28.19 28.23 48.04
C ARG A 188 26.69 28.32 47.72
N THR A 189 25.89 29.01 48.52
CA THR A 189 24.46 29.20 48.25
C THR A 189 24.24 30.04 47.01
N HIS A 190 25.08 31.06 46.77
CA HIS A 190 25.04 31.83 45.55
C HIS A 190 25.37 30.98 44.31
N GLN A 191 26.42 30.15 44.38
CA GLN A 191 26.74 29.20 43.31
C GLN A 191 25.61 28.19 43.07
N LEU A 192 24.98 27.70 44.14
CA LEU A 192 23.86 26.76 44.07
C LEU A 192 22.63 27.44 43.44
N MET A 193 22.31 28.67 43.84
CA MET A 193 21.25 29.48 43.27
C MET A 193 21.48 29.78 41.78
N GLN A 194 22.72 30.09 41.38
CA GLN A 194 23.07 30.25 39.97
C GLN A 194 22.89 28.94 39.19
N SER A 195 23.28 27.81 39.78
CA SER A 195 23.11 26.50 39.15
C SER A 195 21.63 26.11 39.00
N GLU A 196 20.80 26.37 40.01
CA GLU A 196 19.36 26.10 39.97
C GLU A 196 18.64 27.05 39.00
N LEU A 197 19.07 28.31 38.92
CA LEU A 197 18.57 29.23 37.89
C LEU A 197 18.91 28.76 36.48
N SER A 198 20.13 28.28 36.24
CA SER A 198 20.51 27.71 34.93
C SER A 198 19.71 26.45 34.61
N ARG A 199 19.45 25.61 35.63
CA ARG A 199 18.63 24.41 35.51
C ARG A 199 17.16 24.73 35.23
N SER A 200 16.62 25.76 35.88
CA SER A 200 15.26 26.26 35.64
C SER A 200 15.12 26.84 34.24
N ARG A 201 16.10 27.63 33.77
CA ARG A 201 16.13 28.15 32.39
C ARG A 201 16.16 27.02 31.35
N PHE A 202 16.95 25.98 31.59
CA PHE A 202 16.97 24.82 30.71
C PHE A 202 15.64 24.04 30.73
N ALA A 203 15.02 23.89 31.89
CA ALA A 203 13.69 23.27 32.00
C ALA A 203 12.63 24.09 31.25
N GLN A 204 12.66 25.42 31.35
CA GLN A 204 11.77 26.31 30.61
C GLN A 204 11.98 26.19 29.10
N GLN A 205 13.23 26.21 28.63
CA GLN A 205 13.55 26.00 27.22
C GLN A 205 13.09 24.64 26.72
N THR A 206 13.21 23.59 27.54
CA THR A 206 12.76 22.24 27.19
C THR A 206 11.24 22.17 27.07
N LEU A 207 10.50 22.81 28.00
CA LEU A 207 9.04 22.89 27.94
C LEU A 207 8.58 23.69 26.72
N GLU A 208 9.23 24.81 26.42
CA GLU A 208 8.95 25.61 25.22
C GLU A 208 9.21 24.82 23.94
N ASN A 209 10.35 24.10 23.87
CA ASN A 209 10.67 23.22 22.74
C ASN A 209 9.65 22.08 22.59
N SER A 210 9.21 21.49 23.71
CA SER A 210 8.16 20.45 23.66
C SER A 210 6.81 21.01 23.20
N THR A 211 6.50 22.26 23.54
CA THR A 211 5.28 22.94 23.10
C THR A 211 5.33 23.23 21.60
N LYS A 212 6.46 23.72 21.09
CA LYS A 212 6.68 23.91 19.65
C LYS A 212 6.61 22.59 18.89
N ALA A 213 7.18 21.52 19.43
CA ALA A 213 7.08 20.19 18.83
C ALA A 213 5.63 19.68 18.79
N LEU A 214 4.81 19.98 19.81
CA LEU A 214 3.39 19.64 19.81
C LEU A 214 2.58 20.45 18.79
N GLU A 215 2.90 21.73 18.62
CA GLU A 215 2.32 22.59 17.60
C GLU A 215 2.66 22.09 16.19
N GLU A 216 3.95 21.80 15.92
CA GLU A 216 4.38 21.21 14.66
C GLU A 216 3.67 19.88 14.40
N LEU A 217 3.52 19.02 15.41
CA LEU A 217 2.79 17.77 15.26
C LEU A 217 1.31 18.02 14.91
N GLY A 218 0.67 19.03 15.50
CA GLY A 218 -0.67 19.48 15.16
C GLY A 218 -0.80 19.96 13.70
N GLU A 219 0.19 20.70 13.20
CA GLU A 219 0.27 21.08 11.79
C GLU A 219 0.42 19.86 10.88
N LYS A 220 1.30 18.90 11.23
CA LYS A 220 1.47 17.66 10.47
C LYS A 220 0.17 16.83 10.42
N TYR A 221 -0.58 16.76 11.52
CA TYR A 221 -1.88 16.07 11.51
C TYR A 221 -2.92 16.79 10.66
N THR A 222 -2.91 18.13 10.65
CA THR A 222 -3.79 18.93 9.79
C THR A 222 -3.46 18.75 8.32
N ASP A 223 -2.17 18.74 7.98
CA ASP A 223 -1.66 18.47 6.63
C ASP A 223 -2.03 17.05 6.17
N LEU A 224 -1.84 16.04 7.02
CA LEU A 224 -2.31 14.67 6.76
C LEU A 224 -3.82 14.60 6.55
N GLY A 225 -4.61 15.39 7.30
CA GLY A 225 -6.04 15.53 7.07
C GLY A 225 -6.36 16.05 5.67
N SER A 226 -5.61 17.05 5.21
CA SER A 226 -5.76 17.62 3.86
C SER A 226 -5.37 16.61 2.76
N LEU A 227 -4.29 15.85 2.97
CA LEU A 227 -3.84 14.80 2.05
C LEU A 227 -4.83 13.64 1.99
N LEU A 228 -5.40 13.24 3.13
CA LEU A 228 -6.45 12.21 3.18
C LEU A 228 -7.74 12.69 2.51
N GLN A 229 -8.11 13.96 2.69
CA GLN A 229 -9.26 14.56 2.00
C GLN A 229 -9.05 14.55 0.49
N ASN A 230 -7.86 14.94 0.01
CA ASN A 230 -7.50 14.95 -1.40
C ASN A 230 -7.42 13.54 -1.98
N SER A 231 -6.83 12.58 -1.25
CA SER A 231 -6.82 11.16 -1.59
C SER A 231 -8.23 10.59 -1.68
N ARG A 232 -9.11 10.90 -0.73
CA ARG A 232 -10.52 10.50 -0.75
C ARG A 232 -11.26 11.08 -1.96
N ASN A 233 -10.97 12.34 -2.31
CA ASN A 233 -11.54 12.96 -3.50
C ASN A 233 -11.04 12.26 -4.77
N LEU A 234 -9.74 11.94 -4.88
CA LEU A 234 -9.16 11.19 -6.00
C LEU A 234 -9.69 9.76 -6.10
N VAL A 235 -9.79 9.04 -4.99
CA VAL A 235 -10.41 7.71 -4.95
C VAL A 235 -11.89 7.81 -5.31
N GLY A 236 -12.57 8.88 -4.88
CA GLY A 236 -13.95 9.17 -5.24
C GLY A 236 -14.13 9.41 -6.73
N THR A 237 -13.24 10.18 -7.37
CA THR A 237 -13.28 10.42 -8.82
C THR A 237 -12.93 9.16 -9.60
N LEU A 238 -11.94 8.39 -9.16
CA LEU A 238 -11.57 7.11 -9.77
C LEU A 238 -12.70 6.08 -9.67
N LEU A 239 -13.30 5.92 -8.48
CA LEU A 239 -14.43 4.99 -8.29
C LEU A 239 -15.68 5.46 -9.04
N LYS A 240 -15.91 6.78 -9.14
CA LYS A 240 -17.03 7.29 -9.93
C LYS A 240 -16.80 7.12 -11.43
N SER A 241 -15.56 7.28 -11.90
CA SER A 241 -15.15 7.00 -13.28
C SER A 241 -15.29 5.51 -13.61
N GLN A 242 -14.85 4.62 -12.72
CA GLN A 242 -14.98 3.19 -12.94
C GLN A 242 -16.44 2.72 -12.88
N LYS A 243 -17.28 3.36 -12.05
CA LYS A 243 -18.73 3.10 -12.02
C LYS A 243 -19.42 3.45 -13.34
N SER A 244 -19.06 4.55 -13.99
CA SER A 244 -19.62 4.83 -15.32
C SER A 244 -19.20 3.79 -16.35
N ASP A 245 -17.96 3.30 -16.28
CA ASP A 245 -17.45 2.28 -17.21
C ASP A 245 -18.17 0.94 -17.01
N THR A 246 -18.44 0.58 -15.75
CA THR A 246 -19.19 -0.64 -15.40
C THR A 246 -20.62 -0.59 -15.96
N TRP A 247 -21.25 0.59 -16.00
CA TRP A 247 -22.61 0.74 -16.53
C TRP A 247 -22.64 0.62 -18.07
N TYR A 248 -21.61 1.10 -18.77
CA TYR A 248 -21.50 0.89 -20.22
C TYR A 248 -21.22 -0.57 -20.57
N LEU A 249 -20.35 -1.25 -19.82
CA LEU A 249 -20.06 -2.67 -20.04
C LEU A 249 -21.30 -3.53 -19.72
N GLU A 250 -22.02 -3.22 -18.65
CA GLU A 250 -23.26 -3.89 -18.27
C GLU A 250 -24.35 -3.74 -19.35
N THR A 251 -24.60 -2.50 -19.82
CA THR A 251 -25.58 -2.26 -20.89
C THR A 251 -25.18 -2.91 -22.21
N ALA A 252 -23.89 -2.89 -22.57
CA ALA A 252 -23.37 -3.59 -23.75
C ALA A 252 -23.52 -5.12 -23.63
N PHE A 253 -23.28 -5.69 -22.44
CA PHE A 253 -23.45 -7.12 -22.17
C PHE A 253 -24.92 -7.54 -22.28
N TYR A 254 -25.87 -6.75 -21.76
CA TYR A 254 -27.29 -7.03 -21.93
C TYR A 254 -27.74 -6.97 -23.39
N ILE A 255 -27.30 -5.96 -24.16
CA ILE A 255 -27.61 -5.87 -25.59
C ILE A 255 -27.01 -7.07 -26.33
N LEU A 256 -25.76 -7.45 -26.04
CA LEU A 256 -25.11 -8.62 -26.60
C LEU A 256 -25.89 -9.91 -26.28
N CYS A 257 -26.25 -10.14 -25.02
CA CYS A 257 -27.06 -11.29 -24.60
C CYS A 257 -28.42 -11.30 -25.32
N THR A 258 -29.07 -10.14 -25.42
CA THR A 258 -30.36 -10.00 -26.12
C THR A 258 -30.23 -10.34 -27.60
N THR A 259 -29.16 -9.90 -28.27
CA THR A 259 -28.91 -10.26 -29.69
C THR A 259 -28.56 -11.73 -29.87
N ILE A 260 -27.80 -12.34 -28.96
CA ILE A 260 -27.48 -13.76 -28.99
C ILE A 260 -28.74 -14.59 -28.76
N ILE A 261 -29.55 -14.25 -27.76
CA ILE A 261 -30.85 -14.88 -27.50
C ILE A 261 -31.75 -14.75 -28.72
N TRP A 262 -31.79 -13.57 -29.36
CA TRP A 262 -32.54 -13.36 -30.60
C TRP A 262 -32.01 -14.20 -31.77
N LEU A 263 -30.69 -14.34 -31.91
CA LEU A 263 -30.07 -15.19 -32.92
C LEU A 263 -30.33 -16.67 -32.66
N ILE A 264 -30.28 -17.13 -31.42
CA ILE A 264 -30.62 -18.50 -31.04
C ILE A 264 -32.11 -18.75 -31.34
N PHE A 265 -32.98 -17.83 -30.93
CA PHE A 265 -34.41 -17.88 -31.23
C PHE A 265 -34.66 -17.98 -32.75
N ARG A 266 -34.00 -17.11 -33.53
CA ARG A 266 -34.17 -17.06 -34.98
C ARG A 266 -33.52 -18.23 -35.71
N ARG A 267 -32.33 -18.65 -35.31
CA ARG A 267 -31.51 -19.64 -36.02
C ARG A 267 -31.87 -21.07 -35.61
N TRP A 268 -32.04 -21.30 -34.31
CA TRP A 268 -32.16 -22.63 -33.74
C TRP A 268 -33.61 -22.99 -33.39
N LEU A 269 -34.43 -21.99 -33.05
CA LEU A 269 -35.84 -22.22 -32.72
C LEU A 269 -36.79 -22.07 -33.91
N TYR A 270 -36.44 -21.39 -35.00
CA TYR A 270 -37.39 -21.22 -36.13
C TYR A 270 -37.32 -22.35 -37.17
N GLY A 271 -36.13 -22.90 -37.45
CA GLY A 271 -35.94 -23.97 -38.45
C GLY A 271 -36.05 -25.38 -37.86
N PRO A 272 -35.18 -25.76 -36.91
CA PRO A 272 -35.24 -27.08 -36.28
C PRO A 272 -36.55 -27.34 -35.54
N LEU A 273 -37.15 -26.36 -34.87
CA LEU A 273 -38.42 -26.53 -34.16
C LEU A 273 -39.59 -26.69 -35.14
N THR A 274 -39.59 -26.00 -36.28
CA THR A 274 -40.61 -26.27 -37.32
C THR A 274 -40.43 -27.68 -37.84
N TRP A 275 -39.21 -28.15 -38.10
CA TRP A 275 -38.98 -29.55 -38.45
C TRP A 275 -39.37 -30.52 -37.32
N PHE A 276 -39.09 -30.20 -36.06
CA PHE A 276 -39.44 -31.00 -34.88
C PHE A 276 -40.93 -31.00 -34.55
N ILE A 277 -41.70 -29.99 -34.97
CA ILE A 277 -43.16 -29.93 -34.79
C ILE A 277 -43.86 -30.56 -35.98
N TRP A 278 -43.40 -30.29 -37.21
CA TRP A 278 -44.00 -30.82 -38.43
C TRP A 278 -43.65 -32.29 -38.68
N SER A 279 -42.42 -32.73 -38.39
CA SER A 279 -41.99 -34.12 -38.57
C SER A 279 -42.80 -35.13 -37.75
N PRO A 280 -42.99 -34.99 -36.41
CA PRO A 280 -43.82 -35.92 -35.67
C PRO A 280 -45.30 -35.78 -36.04
N LEU A 281 -45.78 -34.61 -36.44
CA LEU A 281 -47.19 -34.44 -36.84
C LEU A 281 -47.49 -35.11 -38.18
N ILE A 282 -46.54 -35.07 -39.14
CA ILE A 282 -46.60 -35.84 -40.40
C ILE A 282 -46.41 -37.33 -40.14
N LEU A 283 -45.49 -37.74 -39.27
CA LEU A 283 -45.31 -39.15 -38.91
C LEU A 283 -46.54 -39.71 -38.22
N LEU A 284 -47.16 -38.95 -37.32
CA LEU A 284 -48.36 -39.35 -36.60
C LEU A 284 -49.59 -39.34 -37.52
N TYR A 285 -49.69 -38.41 -38.48
CA TYR A 285 -50.68 -38.48 -39.55
C TYR A 285 -50.47 -39.70 -40.46
N LYS A 286 -49.23 -40.03 -40.84
CA LYS A 286 -48.92 -41.23 -41.64
C LYS A 286 -49.08 -42.53 -40.85
N LEU A 287 -48.88 -42.51 -39.54
CA LEU A 287 -49.11 -43.64 -38.65
C LEU A 287 -50.61 -43.86 -38.43
N THR A 288 -51.38 -42.80 -38.15
CA THR A 288 -52.83 -42.92 -38.01
C THR A 288 -53.49 -43.27 -39.33
N PHE A 289 -53.09 -42.67 -40.46
CA PHE A 289 -53.58 -43.02 -41.79
C PHE A 289 -53.10 -44.41 -42.25
N GLY A 290 -51.87 -44.81 -41.90
CA GLY A 290 -51.30 -46.12 -42.23
C GLY A 290 -51.91 -47.27 -41.41
N ILE A 291 -52.24 -47.03 -40.13
CA ILE A 291 -52.98 -47.98 -39.29
C ILE A 291 -54.44 -48.04 -39.77
N PHE A 292 -55.06 -46.90 -40.11
CA PHE A 292 -56.42 -46.86 -40.67
C PHE A 292 -56.51 -47.55 -42.04
N ALA A 293 -55.46 -47.46 -42.87
CA ALA A 293 -55.36 -48.19 -44.13
C ALA A 293 -55.07 -49.70 -43.95
N ALA A 294 -54.39 -50.10 -42.87
CA ALA A 294 -54.06 -51.50 -42.60
C ALA A 294 -55.17 -52.27 -41.85
N SER A 295 -56.09 -51.57 -41.16
CA SER A 295 -57.15 -52.20 -40.35
C SER A 295 -58.58 -51.87 -40.82
N GLY A 296 -58.84 -51.80 -42.14
CA GLY A 296 -60.19 -51.50 -42.63
C GLY A 296 -60.43 -51.66 -44.13
N LEU A 297 -60.77 -52.88 -44.55
CA LEU A 297 -61.57 -53.32 -45.72
C LEU A 297 -61.21 -52.86 -47.14
N SER A 298 -60.78 -53.85 -47.95
CA SER A 298 -61.11 -54.05 -49.37
C SER A 298 -60.58 -52.98 -50.36
N GLY A 299 -59.82 -53.28 -51.40
CA GLY A 299 -59.50 -54.51 -52.10
C GLY A 299 -58.95 -54.11 -53.48
N LYS A 300 -58.19 -55.01 -54.11
CA LYS A 300 -57.64 -54.91 -55.48
C LYS A 300 -56.67 -53.74 -55.73
N ALA A 301 -55.74 -53.79 -56.66
CA ALA A 301 -55.05 -54.80 -57.45
C ALA A 301 -54.06 -53.97 -58.29
N GLN A 302 -52.94 -54.57 -58.70
CA GLN A 302 -52.15 -54.18 -59.88
C GLN A 302 -51.69 -52.71 -59.95
N GLY A 303 -50.40 -52.43 -59.91
CA GLY A 303 -49.44 -52.96 -60.86
C GLY A 303 -48.74 -51.78 -61.55
N THR A 304 -47.63 -52.12 -62.22
CA THR A 304 -46.91 -51.34 -63.24
C THR A 304 -46.16 -50.07 -62.81
N SER A 305 -44.83 -50.24 -62.78
CA SER A 305 -43.83 -49.43 -63.49
C SER A 305 -44.35 -48.32 -64.41
N VAL A 306 -43.77 -47.12 -64.36
CA VAL A 306 -42.85 -46.59 -65.39
C VAL A 306 -42.24 -45.24 -64.99
N SER A 307 -41.10 -45.01 -65.62
CA SER A 307 -40.13 -43.93 -65.65
C SER A 307 -40.53 -42.63 -66.37
N VAL A 308 -39.62 -41.63 -66.30
CA VAL A 308 -39.42 -40.46 -67.21
C VAL A 308 -40.44 -39.32 -67.02
N SER A 309 -40.19 -38.01 -67.18
CA SER A 309 -39.07 -37.03 -67.16
C SER A 309 -39.73 -35.67 -67.45
N GLN A 310 -39.05 -34.55 -67.13
CA GLN A 310 -39.22 -33.18 -67.73
C GLN A 310 -40.57 -32.47 -67.50
N SER A 311 -40.73 -31.13 -67.45
CA SER A 311 -39.89 -29.93 -67.33
C SER A 311 -40.83 -28.71 -67.37
N THR A 312 -40.34 -27.52 -66.94
CA THR A 312 -40.92 -26.15 -67.12
C THR A 312 -42.09 -25.80 -66.17
N SER A 313 -42.23 -24.60 -65.60
CA SER A 313 -41.90 -23.24 -66.06
C SER A 313 -42.00 -22.20 -64.92
N THR A 314 -41.17 -21.14 -64.99
CA THR A 314 -41.44 -19.71 -64.62
C THR A 314 -41.79 -19.36 -63.16
N SER A 315 -41.23 -18.36 -62.48
CA SER A 315 -40.77 -17.04 -62.91
C SER A 315 -39.84 -16.41 -61.86
N LEU A 316 -38.75 -15.78 -62.32
CA LEU A 316 -37.98 -14.82 -61.54
C LEU A 316 -38.76 -13.50 -61.44
N ILE A 317 -39.05 -13.04 -60.24
CA ILE A 317 -39.50 -11.66 -59.99
C ILE A 317 -38.25 -10.85 -59.62
N VAL A 318 -37.74 -10.12 -60.62
CA VAL A 318 -36.77 -9.03 -60.45
C VAL A 318 -37.59 -7.76 -60.25
N LYS A 319 -37.46 -7.10 -59.10
CA LYS A 319 -37.93 -5.71 -58.90
C LYS A 319 -36.76 -4.76 -59.15
N PRO A 320 -36.79 -3.93 -60.22
CA PRO A 320 -35.89 -2.80 -60.35
C PRO A 320 -36.56 -1.56 -59.74
N SER A 321 -36.04 -1.06 -58.62
CA SER A 321 -36.34 0.31 -58.19
C SER A 321 -35.26 0.82 -57.24
N ALA A 322 -34.06 0.98 -57.79
CA ALA A 322 -33.15 2.01 -57.30
C ALA A 322 -33.72 3.36 -57.72
N THR A 323 -34.59 3.94 -56.89
CA THR A 323 -35.08 5.31 -57.05
C THR A 323 -35.10 5.98 -55.67
N GLY A 324 -33.90 6.21 -55.14
CA GLY A 324 -33.69 6.94 -53.89
C GLY A 324 -32.39 7.72 -54.00
N GLY A 325 -32.46 8.96 -54.48
CA GLY A 325 -31.31 9.86 -54.53
C GLY A 325 -30.78 10.22 -53.14
N ILE A 326 -29.53 10.69 -53.09
CA ILE A 326 -28.80 11.05 -51.87
C ILE A 326 -29.64 12.02 -51.00
N PRO A 327 -29.85 11.75 -49.70
CA PRO A 327 -30.55 12.68 -48.82
C PRO A 327 -29.76 13.99 -48.67
N LYS A 328 -30.36 15.11 -49.07
CA LYS A 328 -29.84 16.46 -48.84
C LYS A 328 -30.14 16.87 -47.39
N ARG A 329 -29.13 17.39 -46.69
CA ARG A 329 -29.27 18.04 -45.37
C ARG A 329 -30.18 19.27 -45.50
N PRO A 330 -31.20 19.46 -44.64
CA PRO A 330 -31.90 20.73 -44.58
C PRO A 330 -30.95 21.80 -44.01
N LEU A 331 -30.64 22.79 -44.85
CA LEU A 331 -30.09 24.07 -44.44
C LEU A 331 -31.24 25.07 -44.35
N GLY A 332 -31.37 25.73 -43.19
CA GLY A 332 -32.30 26.83 -42.94
C GLY A 332 -33.41 26.43 -41.96
N LYS A 333 -33.75 27.20 -40.93
CA LYS A 333 -33.28 28.53 -40.49
C LYS A 333 -33.84 28.69 -39.07
N THR A 334 -33.06 29.28 -38.17
CA THR A 334 -33.51 29.82 -36.87
C THR A 334 -33.89 28.77 -35.81
N ASP A 335 -32.89 28.31 -35.07
CA ASP A 335 -33.01 28.31 -33.61
C ASP A 335 -31.62 28.49 -33.02
N GLN A 336 -31.45 29.66 -32.39
CA GLN A 336 -30.20 30.02 -31.72
C GLN A 336 -30.01 29.05 -30.57
N LEU A 337 -28.97 28.21 -30.66
CA LEU A 337 -28.53 27.43 -29.51
C LEU A 337 -28.14 28.41 -28.39
N PRO A 338 -28.69 28.27 -27.16
CA PRO A 338 -28.31 29.14 -26.06
C PRO A 338 -26.88 28.78 -25.66
N TYR A 339 -25.92 29.60 -26.10
CA TYR A 339 -24.57 29.52 -25.53
C TYR A 339 -24.63 30.11 -24.12
N ILE A 340 -24.21 29.32 -23.13
CA ILE A 340 -24.07 29.80 -21.76
C ILE A 340 -22.65 30.36 -21.64
N LYS A 341 -22.59 31.67 -21.44
CA LYS A 341 -21.36 32.42 -21.19
C LYS A 341 -20.92 32.14 -19.75
N VAL A 342 -20.07 31.13 -19.55
CA VAL A 342 -19.43 30.90 -18.24
C VAL A 342 -18.27 31.86 -18.08
N GLY A 343 -18.55 33.01 -17.47
CA GLY A 343 -17.56 34.01 -17.12
C GLY A 343 -18.22 35.20 -16.45
N GLY A 344 -18.18 35.25 -15.11
CA GLY A 344 -18.65 36.38 -14.33
C GLY A 344 -18.84 36.00 -12.87
N GLY A 345 -18.06 36.63 -11.99
CA GLY A 345 -17.93 36.30 -10.58
C GLY A 345 -19.22 36.33 -9.76
N GLY A 346 -19.09 35.76 -8.56
CA GLY A 346 -20.16 35.45 -7.63
C GLY A 346 -21.14 36.60 -7.37
N ARG A 347 -22.42 36.26 -7.53
CA ARG A 347 -23.56 36.64 -6.69
C ARG A 347 -24.69 35.69 -7.06
N GLY A 348 -25.20 34.95 -6.08
CA GLY A 348 -26.20 33.91 -6.27
C GLY A 348 -27.47 34.46 -6.91
N TRP A 349 -27.97 33.75 -7.93
CA TRP A 349 -29.29 34.00 -8.51
C TRP A 349 -30.34 33.32 -7.62
N GLY A 350 -31.21 34.11 -6.98
CA GLY A 350 -32.18 33.67 -5.97
C GLY A 350 -33.51 33.13 -6.51
N HIS A 351 -33.58 32.75 -7.79
CA HIS A 351 -34.79 32.13 -8.34
C HIS A 351 -34.42 31.03 -9.32
N ASP A 352 -34.85 29.80 -9.01
CA ASP A 352 -34.71 28.64 -9.89
C ASP A 352 -35.51 28.89 -11.19
N PRO A 353 -34.88 28.87 -12.38
CA PRO A 353 -35.56 29.11 -13.65
C PRO A 353 -36.38 27.90 -14.13
N SER A 354 -36.47 26.82 -13.35
CA SER A 354 -37.14 25.61 -13.80
C SER A 354 -38.69 25.69 -13.76
N PRO A 355 -39.39 25.11 -14.75
CA PRO A 355 -40.85 25.13 -14.83
C PRO A 355 -41.53 24.54 -13.59
N PRO A 356 -42.70 25.06 -13.16
CA PRO A 356 -43.40 24.56 -11.98
C PRO A 356 -43.81 23.09 -12.17
N GLY A 357 -43.38 22.21 -11.25
CA GLY A 357 -43.64 20.77 -11.30
C GLY A 357 -42.54 19.91 -11.97
N SER A 358 -41.46 20.53 -12.45
CA SER A 358 -40.31 19.81 -13.00
C SER A 358 -39.54 19.03 -11.92
N VAL A 359 -39.03 17.86 -12.28
CA VAL A 359 -38.16 17.01 -11.43
C VAL A 359 -36.94 17.78 -10.94
N SER A 360 -36.42 18.72 -11.73
CA SER A 360 -35.32 19.60 -11.32
C SER A 360 -35.64 20.42 -10.06
N ARG A 361 -36.86 20.95 -9.95
CA ARG A 361 -37.33 21.73 -8.80
C ARG A 361 -37.53 20.84 -7.58
N GLN A 362 -38.03 19.61 -7.78
CA GLN A 362 -38.18 18.63 -6.71
C GLN A 362 -36.83 18.21 -6.13
N VAL A 363 -35.83 18.02 -6.99
CA VAL A 363 -34.45 17.72 -6.57
C VAL A 363 -33.81 18.91 -5.87
N GLY A 364 -34.03 20.14 -6.35
CA GLY A 364 -33.60 21.37 -5.66
C GLY A 364 -34.16 21.47 -4.25
N GLN A 365 -35.47 21.22 -4.07
CA GLN A 365 -36.12 21.23 -2.76
C GLN A 365 -35.65 20.09 -1.84
N MET A 366 -35.30 18.92 -2.39
CA MET A 366 -34.73 17.83 -1.60
C MET A 366 -33.32 18.17 -1.11
N ALA A 367 -32.49 18.79 -1.97
CA ALA A 367 -31.15 19.23 -1.58
C ALA A 367 -31.20 20.30 -0.48
N GLU A 368 -32.11 21.27 -0.60
CA GLU A 368 -32.28 22.32 0.40
C GLU A 368 -32.77 21.77 1.75
N LYS A 369 -33.75 20.84 1.74
CA LYS A 369 -34.19 20.14 2.95
C LYS A 369 -33.07 19.36 3.64
N GLN A 370 -32.21 18.71 2.86
CA GLN A 370 -31.10 17.94 3.40
C GLN A 370 -30.05 18.86 4.05
N GLN A 371 -29.82 20.03 3.46
CA GLN A 371 -28.93 21.05 4.01
C GLN A 371 -29.46 21.65 5.33
N SER A 372 -30.78 21.91 5.42
CA SER A 372 -31.41 22.37 6.67
C SER A 372 -31.34 21.32 7.79
N GLN A 373 -31.44 20.03 7.44
CA GLN A 373 -31.39 18.93 8.40
C GLN A 373 -29.98 18.72 8.98
N SER A 374 -28.93 18.94 8.17
CA SER A 374 -27.55 18.96 8.65
C SER A 374 -27.23 20.12 9.59
N GLN A 375 -27.90 21.27 9.45
CA GLN A 375 -27.73 22.39 10.39
C GLN A 375 -28.40 22.11 11.75
N GLN A 376 -29.57 21.46 11.78
CA GLN A 376 -30.24 21.11 13.04
C GLN A 376 -29.49 20.04 13.86
N GLN A 377 -28.83 19.07 13.19
CA GLN A 377 -27.97 18.10 13.89
C GLN A 377 -26.69 18.72 14.49
N GLY A 378 -26.19 19.81 13.90
CA GLY A 378 -25.05 20.57 14.44
C GLY A 378 -25.39 21.35 15.72
N GLU A 379 -26.62 21.83 15.84
CA GLU A 379 -27.09 22.60 17.01
C GLU A 379 -27.47 21.73 18.21
N GLN A 380 -27.85 20.46 17.99
CA GLN A 380 -28.11 19.52 19.09
C GLN A 380 -26.80 19.01 19.71
N ARG A 381 -25.78 18.73 18.88
CA ARG A 381 -24.47 18.26 19.34
C ARG A 381 -23.68 19.31 20.12
N SER A 382 -23.97 20.60 19.92
CA SER A 382 -23.36 21.70 20.66
C SER A 382 -24.01 21.99 22.01
N LYS A 383 -25.25 21.51 22.26
CA LYS A 383 -25.90 21.59 23.57
C LYS A 383 -25.40 20.51 24.54
N ASP A 384 -25.23 19.27 24.08
CA ASP A 384 -24.74 18.16 24.91
C ASP A 384 -23.30 18.36 25.44
N VAL A 385 -22.44 19.03 24.66
CA VAL A 385 -21.05 19.31 25.06
C VAL A 385 -20.97 20.39 26.15
N ARG A 386 -21.98 21.27 26.25
CA ARG A 386 -21.98 22.36 27.24
C ARG A 386 -22.49 21.91 28.61
N GLU A 387 -23.27 20.84 28.68
CA GLU A 387 -23.81 20.29 29.93
C GLU A 387 -22.79 19.42 30.68
N GLN A 388 -21.88 18.75 29.98
CA GLN A 388 -20.80 17.96 30.60
C GLN A 388 -19.65 18.79 31.20
N ALA A 389 -19.53 20.07 30.85
CA ALA A 389 -18.46 20.94 31.35
C ALA A 389 -18.74 21.52 32.75
N GLN A 390 -19.95 21.38 33.29
CA GLN A 390 -20.33 21.98 34.59
C GLN A 390 -20.24 21.02 35.80
N THR A 391 -19.99 19.72 35.58
CA THR A 391 -20.04 18.70 36.65
C THR A 391 -18.70 18.32 37.26
N GLN A 392 -17.58 18.96 36.87
CA GLN A 392 -16.22 18.54 37.27
C GLN A 392 -15.46 19.56 38.13
N SER A 393 -16.15 20.46 38.81
CA SER A 393 -15.57 21.37 39.80
C SER A 393 -16.17 21.13 41.20
N GLN A 394 -15.71 20.09 41.89
CA GLN A 394 -15.79 19.95 43.35
C GLN A 394 -14.78 18.89 43.84
N ALA A 395 -13.72 19.35 44.50
CA ALA A 395 -12.80 18.54 45.30
C ALA A 395 -13.40 18.27 46.70
N PRO A 396 -12.78 17.37 47.50
CA PRO A 396 -12.19 17.90 48.73
C PRO A 396 -10.79 17.33 49.07
N ALA A 397 -10.10 18.08 49.94
CA ALA A 397 -8.74 17.93 50.44
C ALA A 397 -8.68 17.23 51.82
N GLN A 398 -7.48 16.75 52.21
CA GLN A 398 -6.87 16.58 53.57
C GLN A 398 -5.87 15.39 53.56
N GLN A 399 -4.77 15.26 54.32
CA GLN A 399 -3.92 16.09 55.20
C GLN A 399 -2.68 15.22 55.61
N ASN A 400 -1.48 15.81 55.62
CA ASN A 400 -0.30 15.72 56.52
C ASN A 400 0.32 14.44 57.16
N ALA A 401 1.65 14.59 57.36
CA ALA A 401 2.58 14.09 58.41
C ALA A 401 3.32 12.77 58.13
N ASP A 402 4.52 12.46 58.66
CA ASP A 402 5.75 13.11 59.17
C ASP A 402 6.68 11.93 59.60
N ALA A 403 7.97 12.19 59.80
CA ALA A 403 8.95 11.43 60.61
C ALA A 403 9.83 10.32 59.96
N GLY A 404 11.16 10.56 59.98
CA GLY A 404 12.02 9.97 61.02
C GLY A 404 12.98 8.81 60.66
N SER A 405 14.25 9.18 60.38
CA SER A 405 15.56 8.63 60.76
C SER A 405 15.73 7.20 61.37
N ALA A 406 16.75 6.44 60.91
CA ALA A 406 17.83 5.84 61.74
C ALA A 406 18.77 4.87 60.95
N GLU A 407 19.96 4.68 61.50
CA GLU A 407 21.27 4.21 60.97
C GLU A 407 21.46 2.68 60.79
N GLY A 408 22.57 2.26 60.16
CA GLY A 408 23.17 0.92 60.36
C GLY A 408 24.08 0.42 59.23
N GLN A 409 25.29 -0.05 59.59
CA GLN A 409 26.45 -0.38 58.75
C GLN A 409 26.52 -1.80 58.14
N ASP A 410 27.36 -1.87 57.09
CA ASP A 410 28.30 -2.95 56.69
C ASP A 410 27.93 -4.04 55.64
N SER A 411 28.85 -4.10 54.65
CA SER A 411 29.36 -5.14 53.74
C SER A 411 28.52 -6.26 53.08
N SER A 412 28.89 -6.45 51.81
CA SER A 412 28.90 -7.66 50.97
C SER A 412 27.69 -7.96 50.06
N GLU A 413 28.00 -7.91 48.76
CA GLU A 413 27.42 -8.64 47.63
C GLU A 413 25.98 -8.34 47.17
N GLY A 414 25.92 -7.64 46.02
CA GLY A 414 24.93 -7.81 44.94
C GLY A 414 23.45 -7.61 45.26
N HIS A 415 22.93 -6.38 45.09
CA HIS A 415 21.48 -6.17 45.16
C HIS A 415 20.86 -5.21 44.12
N PRO A 416 19.58 -5.46 43.75
CA PRO A 416 18.91 -5.00 42.54
C PRO A 416 18.27 -3.61 42.62
N VAL A 417 18.02 -3.02 41.45
CA VAL A 417 17.43 -1.68 41.26
C VAL A 417 15.97 -1.63 41.76
N ARG A 418 15.67 -0.71 42.68
CA ARG A 418 14.34 -0.43 43.25
C ARG A 418 13.67 0.77 42.56
N ARG A 419 12.34 0.73 42.37
CA ARG A 419 11.53 1.90 42.02
C ARG A 419 10.96 2.56 43.28
N GLY A 420 10.52 3.82 43.16
CA GLY A 420 10.11 4.71 44.25
C GLY A 420 8.92 4.27 45.13
N ASP A 421 8.31 3.11 44.87
CA ASP A 421 7.15 2.59 45.61
C ASP A 421 7.50 1.38 46.51
N GLY A 422 8.79 1.18 46.84
CA GLY A 422 9.22 0.23 47.88
C GLY A 422 9.14 -1.27 47.53
N THR A 423 8.62 -1.65 46.36
CA THR A 423 8.59 -3.06 45.90
C THR A 423 9.86 -3.44 45.13
N ILE A 424 10.47 -4.57 45.51
CA ILE A 424 11.70 -5.09 44.90
C ILE A 424 11.35 -5.78 43.57
N LEU A 425 12.04 -5.41 42.48
CA LEU A 425 11.93 -6.08 41.18
C LEU A 425 12.61 -7.46 41.31
N GLN A 426 11.83 -8.53 41.46
CA GLN A 426 12.34 -9.89 41.28
C GLN A 426 12.78 -10.04 39.82
N GLU A 427 14.04 -10.43 39.60
CA GLU A 427 14.50 -10.87 38.28
C GLU A 427 13.62 -12.02 37.82
N ARG A 428 13.23 -11.96 36.54
CA ARG A 428 12.35 -12.95 35.91
C ARG A 428 13.12 -14.25 35.71
N GLY A 429 13.24 -15.04 36.77
CA GLY A 429 13.52 -16.47 36.72
C GLY A 429 12.23 -17.25 36.45
N ASP A 430 12.30 -18.16 35.47
CA ASP A 430 11.32 -19.18 35.07
C ASP A 430 9.89 -19.06 35.61
N ARG A 431 9.09 -18.18 34.98
CA ARG A 431 7.63 -18.31 34.99
C ARG A 431 7.17 -18.71 33.59
N PRO A 432 6.46 -19.84 33.42
CA PRO A 432 5.92 -20.21 32.12
C PRO A 432 4.91 -19.17 31.62
N SER A 433 4.98 -18.89 30.32
CA SER A 433 4.15 -17.90 29.66
C SER A 433 2.66 -18.29 29.75
N ASN A 434 1.81 -17.30 30.05
CA ASN A 434 0.38 -17.46 30.23
C ASN A 434 -0.27 -18.19 29.02
N PRO A 435 -0.83 -19.40 29.18
CA PRO A 435 -1.31 -20.21 28.06
C PRO A 435 -2.65 -19.72 27.47
N LYS A 436 -3.34 -18.76 28.10
CA LYS A 436 -4.73 -18.44 27.74
C LYS A 436 -4.93 -17.48 26.57
N LYS A 437 -3.87 -17.01 25.90
CA LYS A 437 -4.01 -16.15 24.70
C LYS A 437 -3.62 -16.82 23.38
N ARG A 438 -3.10 -18.06 23.38
CA ARG A 438 -2.65 -18.75 22.16
C ARG A 438 -3.56 -19.88 21.68
N MET A 439 -4.41 -20.42 22.56
CA MET A 439 -5.27 -21.57 22.24
C MET A 439 -6.49 -21.23 21.37
N TRP A 440 -6.85 -19.95 21.22
CA TRP A 440 -8.04 -19.55 20.46
C TRP A 440 -7.78 -19.41 18.95
N GLU A 441 -6.54 -19.08 18.55
CA GLU A 441 -6.19 -18.88 17.13
C GLU A 441 -5.71 -20.19 16.48
N GLU A 442 -5.02 -21.06 17.22
CA GLU A 442 -4.50 -22.34 16.67
C GLU A 442 -5.61 -23.35 16.35
N GLY A 443 -6.72 -23.34 17.09
CA GLY A 443 -7.88 -24.20 16.78
C GLY A 443 -8.57 -23.81 15.46
N VAL A 444 -8.72 -22.51 15.22
CA VAL A 444 -9.35 -21.99 14.00
C VAL A 444 -8.43 -22.17 12.79
N GLU A 445 -7.12 -22.02 12.97
CA GLU A 445 -6.14 -22.26 11.90
C GLU A 445 -5.97 -23.76 11.60
N ARG A 446 -6.01 -24.64 12.61
CA ARG A 446 -6.02 -26.10 12.40
C ARG A 446 -7.27 -26.57 11.67
N GLU A 447 -8.46 -26.07 12.03
CA GLU A 447 -9.67 -26.41 11.28
C GLU A 447 -9.62 -25.94 9.82
N LYS A 448 -9.01 -24.79 9.55
CA LYS A 448 -8.81 -24.32 8.16
C LYS A 448 -7.81 -25.19 7.42
N PHE A 449 -6.72 -25.61 8.06
CA PHE A 449 -5.74 -26.52 7.47
C PHE A 449 -6.34 -27.90 7.19
N GLU A 450 -7.10 -28.47 8.12
CA GLU A 450 -7.78 -29.76 7.94
C GLU A 450 -8.85 -29.70 6.85
N ARG A 451 -9.55 -28.57 6.68
CA ARG A 451 -10.49 -28.36 5.57
C ARG A 451 -9.77 -28.26 4.23
N ALA A 452 -8.66 -27.52 4.17
CA ALA A 452 -7.84 -27.43 2.95
C ALA A 452 -7.26 -28.79 2.54
N GLU A 453 -6.78 -29.58 3.51
CA GLU A 453 -6.23 -30.91 3.26
C GLU A 453 -7.31 -31.89 2.78
N ARG A 454 -8.54 -31.80 3.33
CA ARG A 454 -9.69 -32.58 2.84
C ARG A 454 -10.10 -32.19 1.42
N GLU A 455 -10.08 -30.91 1.08
CA GLU A 455 -10.38 -30.43 -0.28
C GLU A 455 -9.32 -30.92 -1.29
N GLU A 456 -8.03 -30.92 -0.92
CA GLU A 456 -6.97 -31.46 -1.78
C GLU A 456 -7.10 -32.97 -2.00
N VAL A 457 -7.43 -33.74 -0.97
CA VAL A 457 -7.68 -35.19 -1.08
C VAL A 457 -8.90 -35.46 -1.96
N GLN A 458 -9.95 -34.65 -1.85
CA GLN A 458 -11.17 -34.80 -2.64
C GLN A 458 -10.93 -34.47 -4.13
N GLN A 459 -10.13 -33.44 -4.42
CA GLN A 459 -9.71 -33.12 -5.79
C GLN A 459 -8.81 -34.21 -6.40
N GLN A 460 -7.93 -34.82 -5.61
CA GLN A 460 -7.13 -35.97 -6.08
C GLN A 460 -7.99 -37.21 -6.34
N GLN A 461 -9.02 -37.46 -5.52
CA GLN A 461 -9.97 -38.56 -5.75
C GLN A 461 -10.87 -38.32 -6.96
N GLU A 462 -11.33 -37.10 -7.21
CA GLU A 462 -12.06 -36.76 -8.44
C GLU A 462 -11.17 -36.83 -9.67
N GLY A 463 -9.92 -36.37 -9.56
CA GLY A 463 -8.93 -36.48 -10.63
C GLY A 463 -8.62 -37.92 -11.00
N THR A 464 -8.53 -38.82 -10.02
CA THR A 464 -8.31 -40.27 -10.26
C THR A 464 -9.56 -40.95 -10.79
N ARG A 465 -10.77 -40.61 -10.31
CA ARG A 465 -12.04 -41.12 -10.86
C ARG A 465 -12.24 -40.73 -12.32
N ARG A 466 -12.01 -39.46 -12.67
CA ARG A 466 -12.08 -39.00 -14.08
C ARG A 466 -11.03 -39.67 -14.97
N LYS A 467 -9.90 -40.09 -14.40
CA LYS A 467 -8.84 -40.81 -15.12
C LYS A 467 -9.17 -42.30 -15.31
N LEU A 468 -9.98 -42.87 -14.42
CA LEU A 468 -10.54 -44.21 -14.54
C LEU A 468 -11.72 -44.25 -15.53
N GLU A 469 -12.65 -43.28 -15.47
CA GLU A 469 -13.75 -43.18 -16.45
C GLU A 469 -13.22 -43.03 -17.89
N LYS A 470 -12.17 -42.23 -18.10
CA LYS A 470 -11.53 -42.10 -19.42
C LYS A 470 -10.78 -43.35 -19.90
N ARG A 471 -10.49 -44.30 -19.01
CA ARG A 471 -9.86 -45.58 -19.36
C ARG A 471 -10.86 -46.64 -19.79
N ASP A 472 -12.11 -46.54 -19.31
CA ASP A 472 -13.18 -47.47 -19.66
C ASP A 472 -13.94 -47.06 -20.94
N GLU A 473 -13.68 -45.87 -21.49
CA GLU A 473 -14.24 -45.35 -22.75
C GLU A 473 -13.36 -45.60 -24.00
N LEU A 474 -12.28 -46.37 -23.89
CA LEU A 474 -11.39 -46.82 -24.98
C LEU A 474 -11.44 -48.34 -25.10
#